data_AF-A0A931H5N6-F1
#
_entry.id   AF-A0A931H5N6-F1
#
_cell.length_a   1.000
_cell.length_b   1.000
_cell.length_c   1.000
_cell.angle_alpha   90.00
_cell.angle_beta   90.00
_cell.angle_gamma   90.00
#
_symmetry.space_group_name_H-M   'P 1'
#
loop_
_entity.id
_entity.type
_entity.pdbx_description
1 polymer ?
#
loop_
_entity_poly.entity_id
_entity_poly.type
_entity_poly.pdbx_seq_one_letter_code
_entity_poly.pdbx_strand_id
1 'polypeptide(L)'
;MIADRVRMQAYTRAMRESIRPGSVVLDIGTGTGVLALLACKFGARRVFAIEPSDTIQLARDLAAANGFADRIEFMQALSTEVDVPERADVIVSDLRGVLPLHDGHLPSIVDARERLLAPGGTLIPRSDTLWVALVQSPRQHARIASPWMEDFEGLDMRAGAALVANQWWRADVGADELMSQPRCCASIDYGTVRSADLDARATLVADRRGTTHGFCMWFDAVLAEGVGYSNAPGRDPLVYGRAFFPWRQPVELEPGDEVRLDLEALHTGREYLWHWKSEFRGAGGQARAGFRQSTFLGQPLSPRQLKAQMPAHVPGLGDAGAADARILQWMGEGKSLGAIALLAHREFTARFPGEREAASHVALLASKYGR
;
A
#
# COMPACT_ATOMS: atom_id res chain seq x y z
N MET A 1 10.33 1.28 10.10
CA MET A 1 11.10 1.56 8.86
C MET A 1 12.61 1.60 9.12
N ILE A 2 13.17 2.62 9.81
CA ILE A 2 14.64 2.79 9.94
C ILE A 2 15.35 1.60 10.62
N ALA A 3 14.70 0.93 11.58
CA ALA A 3 15.27 -0.22 12.27
C ALA A 3 15.45 -1.47 11.39
N ASP A 4 14.83 -1.51 10.19
CA ASP A 4 15.00 -2.60 9.24
C ASP A 4 16.37 -2.49 8.54
N ARG A 5 17.36 -3.20 9.09
CA ARG A 5 18.75 -3.09 8.66
C ARG A 5 18.98 -3.65 7.26
N VAL A 6 18.32 -4.74 6.88
CA VAL A 6 18.50 -5.37 5.56
C VAL A 6 18.04 -4.42 4.47
N ARG A 7 16.83 -3.88 4.61
CA ARG A 7 16.28 -2.87 3.69
C ARG A 7 17.15 -1.61 3.67
N MET A 8 17.48 -1.03 4.83
CA MET A 8 18.26 0.20 4.90
C MET A 8 19.67 0.04 4.30
N GLN A 9 20.33 -1.10 4.51
CA GLN A 9 21.64 -1.37 3.91
C GLN A 9 21.56 -1.48 2.39
N ALA A 10 20.53 -2.16 1.86
CA ALA A 10 20.32 -2.26 0.42
C ALA A 10 20.10 -0.88 -0.21
N TYR A 11 19.23 -0.04 0.36
CA TYR A 11 19.03 1.34 -0.11
C TYR A 11 20.31 2.17 -0.01
N THR A 12 21.00 2.12 1.13
CA THR A 12 22.27 2.85 1.34
C THR A 12 23.31 2.48 0.29
N ARG A 13 23.44 1.19 -0.05
CA ARG A 13 24.38 0.71 -1.07
C ARG A 13 23.97 1.16 -2.48
N ALA A 14 22.71 0.94 -2.87
CA ALA A 14 22.21 1.34 -4.18
C ALA A 14 22.33 2.86 -4.43
N MET A 15 22.01 3.67 -3.42
CA MET A 15 22.16 5.12 -3.47
C MET A 15 23.63 5.54 -3.60
N ARG A 16 24.54 4.91 -2.86
CA ARG A 16 25.98 5.19 -2.95
C ARG A 16 26.56 4.87 -4.33
N GLU A 17 26.07 3.81 -4.97
CA GLU A 17 26.49 3.41 -6.32
C GLU A 17 25.92 4.33 -7.41
N SER A 18 24.74 4.92 -7.17
CA SER A 18 24.02 5.72 -8.17
C SER A 18 24.26 7.23 -8.08
N ILE A 19 24.56 7.76 -6.89
CA ILE A 19 24.73 9.20 -6.65
C ILE A 19 26.19 9.58 -6.87
N ARG A 20 26.40 10.59 -7.72
CA ARG A 20 27.72 11.16 -8.02
C ARG A 20 27.83 12.56 -7.40
N PRO A 21 29.05 13.06 -7.15
CA PRO A 21 29.24 14.46 -6.81
C PRO A 21 28.57 15.36 -7.84
N GLY A 22 27.68 16.24 -7.40
CA GLY A 22 26.92 17.10 -8.28
C GLY A 22 25.53 16.59 -8.67
N SER A 23 25.14 15.35 -8.34
CA SER A 23 23.82 14.84 -8.71
C SER A 23 22.65 15.63 -8.12
N VAL A 24 21.54 15.70 -8.84
CA VAL A 24 20.23 16.12 -8.34
C VAL A 24 19.42 14.87 -7.97
N VAL A 25 18.91 14.82 -6.75
CA VAL A 25 18.14 13.67 -6.25
C VAL A 25 16.73 14.08 -5.90
N LEU A 26 15.76 13.25 -6.25
CA LEU A 26 14.37 13.36 -5.81
C LEU A 26 14.07 12.21 -4.85
N ASP A 27 13.66 12.52 -3.63
CA ASP A 27 13.24 11.55 -2.62
C ASP A 27 11.72 11.62 -2.44
N ILE A 28 11.00 10.62 -2.97
CA ILE A 28 9.54 10.57 -2.97
C ILE A 28 9.05 9.74 -1.79
N GLY A 29 8.21 10.34 -0.95
CA GLY A 29 7.82 9.77 0.34
C GLY A 29 8.99 9.84 1.32
N THR A 30 9.61 11.03 1.44
CA THR A 30 10.84 11.20 2.21
C THR A 30 10.66 10.84 3.70
N GLY A 31 9.42 10.93 4.21
CA GLY A 31 9.08 10.68 5.62
C GLY A 31 9.99 11.50 6.55
N THR A 32 10.81 10.80 7.33
CA THR A 32 11.79 11.41 8.25
C THR A 32 13.03 12.01 7.56
N GLY A 33 13.16 11.95 6.24
CA GLY A 33 14.30 12.51 5.50
C GLY A 33 15.54 11.62 5.42
N VAL A 34 15.50 10.39 5.94
CA VAL A 34 16.71 9.55 6.05
C VAL A 34 17.40 9.28 4.71
N LEU A 35 16.64 9.06 3.62
CA LEU A 35 17.20 8.84 2.30
C LEU A 35 17.70 10.16 1.69
N ALA A 36 16.96 11.27 1.82
CA ALA A 36 17.44 12.60 1.45
C ALA A 36 18.78 12.98 2.12
N LEU A 37 18.94 12.71 3.43
CA LEU A 37 20.19 12.95 4.15
C LEU A 37 21.34 12.06 3.62
N LEU A 38 21.06 10.79 3.32
CA LEU A 38 22.04 9.90 2.69
C LEU A 38 22.46 10.41 1.31
N ALA A 39 21.51 10.93 0.52
CA ALA A 39 21.82 11.52 -0.78
C ALA A 39 22.78 12.71 -0.67
N CYS A 40 22.54 13.63 0.28
CA CYS A 40 23.48 14.73 0.56
C CYS A 40 24.86 14.22 0.98
N LYS A 41 24.89 13.21 1.87
CA LYS A 41 26.13 12.57 2.34
C LYS A 41 26.91 11.90 1.20
N PHE A 42 26.24 11.40 0.17
CA PHE A 42 26.87 10.79 -1.00
C PHE A 42 27.23 11.78 -2.11
N GLY A 43 27.01 13.08 -1.90
CA GLY A 43 27.51 14.13 -2.79
C GLY A 43 26.46 14.75 -3.71
N ALA A 44 25.17 14.46 -3.53
CA ALA A 44 24.09 15.10 -4.28
C ALA A 44 24.08 16.62 -4.04
N ARG A 45 24.31 17.46 -5.05
CA ARG A 45 24.38 18.92 -4.83
C ARG A 45 23.05 19.49 -4.34
N ARG A 46 21.94 18.87 -4.76
CA ARG A 46 20.57 19.27 -4.42
C ARG A 46 19.70 18.03 -4.25
N VAL A 47 18.81 18.08 -3.26
CA VAL A 47 17.79 17.06 -3.04
C VAL A 47 16.42 17.74 -2.96
N PHE A 48 15.45 17.23 -3.71
CA PHE A 48 14.05 17.57 -3.54
C PHE A 48 13.40 16.46 -2.72
N ALA A 49 12.94 16.77 -1.52
CA ALA A 49 12.36 15.81 -0.58
C ALA A 49 10.86 16.05 -0.46
N ILE A 50 10.05 15.12 -0.98
CA ILE A 50 8.59 15.26 -1.09
C ILE A 50 7.91 14.33 -0.09
N GLU A 51 7.05 14.87 0.75
CA GLU A 51 6.30 14.11 1.76
C GLU A 51 4.99 14.83 2.10
N PRO A 52 3.80 14.22 1.89
CA PRO A 52 2.53 14.90 2.17
C PRO A 52 2.24 15.06 3.67
N SER A 53 2.78 14.19 4.54
CA SER A 53 2.51 14.23 5.98
C SER A 53 3.37 15.24 6.74
N ASP A 54 2.89 15.62 7.92
CA ASP A 54 3.62 16.51 8.85
C ASP A 54 4.96 15.92 9.34
N THR A 55 5.24 14.64 9.06
CA THR A 55 6.55 14.03 9.32
C THR A 55 7.69 14.80 8.63
N ILE A 56 7.40 15.52 7.55
CA ILE A 56 8.38 16.36 6.86
C ILE A 56 8.99 17.45 7.77
N GLN A 57 8.29 17.87 8.82
CA GLN A 57 8.83 18.83 9.80
C GLN A 57 10.02 18.21 10.56
N LEU A 58 9.92 16.95 10.96
CA LEU A 58 11.05 16.21 11.55
C LEU A 58 12.20 16.06 10.54
N ALA A 59 11.90 15.86 9.26
CA ALA A 59 12.93 15.78 8.22
C ALA A 59 13.73 17.10 8.09
N ARG A 60 13.06 18.25 8.22
CA ARG A 60 13.71 19.58 8.26
C ARG A 60 14.64 19.71 9.47
N ASP A 61 14.17 19.33 10.66
CA ASP A 61 14.97 19.37 11.89
C ASP A 61 16.23 18.48 11.78
N LEU A 62 16.07 17.26 11.23
CA LEU A 62 17.18 16.35 11.02
C LEU A 62 18.17 16.88 9.97
N ALA A 63 17.71 17.54 8.90
CA ALA A 63 18.60 18.18 7.93
C ALA A 63 19.40 19.34 8.52
N ALA A 64 18.76 20.17 9.36
CA ALA A 64 19.45 21.23 10.07
C ALA A 64 20.52 20.67 11.04
N ALA A 65 20.16 19.65 11.82
CA ALA A 65 21.08 19.01 12.77
C ALA A 65 22.29 18.33 12.08
N ASN A 66 22.16 17.94 10.82
CA ASN A 66 23.23 17.31 10.04
C ASN A 66 23.92 18.27 9.06
N GLY A 67 23.60 19.57 9.07
CA GLY A 67 24.24 20.56 8.21
C GLY A 67 23.92 20.41 6.72
N PHE A 68 22.73 19.91 6.37
CA PHE A 68 22.28 19.72 4.98
C PHE A 68 21.03 20.54 4.63
N ALA A 69 20.55 21.41 5.53
CA ALA A 69 19.34 22.20 5.31
C ALA A 69 19.41 23.12 4.07
N ASP A 70 20.60 23.54 3.67
CA ASP A 70 20.86 24.35 2.48
C ASP A 70 20.81 23.56 1.16
N ARG A 71 20.91 22.23 1.22
CA ARG A 71 20.93 21.34 0.05
C ARG A 71 19.62 20.60 -0.19
N ILE A 72 18.73 20.59 0.78
CA ILE A 72 17.44 19.87 0.71
C ILE A 72 16.30 20.88 0.61
N GLU A 73 15.56 20.81 -0.49
CA GLU A 73 14.30 21.52 -0.66
C GLU A 73 13.14 20.60 -0.31
N PHE A 74 12.41 20.94 0.74
CA PHE A 74 11.33 20.13 1.28
C PHE A 74 9.97 20.62 0.78
N MET A 75 9.20 19.71 0.19
CA MET A 75 7.89 19.97 -0.40
C MET A 75 6.83 19.12 0.31
N GLN A 76 5.96 19.77 1.10
CA GLN A 76 4.89 19.08 1.81
C GLN A 76 3.68 18.88 0.91
N ALA A 77 3.71 17.86 0.05
CA ALA A 77 2.70 17.60 -0.98
C ALA A 77 2.79 16.16 -1.50
N LEU A 78 1.84 15.77 -2.35
CA LEU A 78 1.99 14.59 -3.20
C LEU A 78 2.96 14.89 -4.37
N SER A 79 3.77 13.91 -4.78
CA SER A 79 4.73 14.11 -5.88
C SER A 79 4.07 14.42 -7.22
N THR A 80 2.83 13.98 -7.40
CA THR A 80 1.99 14.26 -8.58
C THR A 80 1.49 15.69 -8.65
N GLU A 81 1.63 16.47 -7.57
CA GLU A 81 1.10 17.83 -7.45
C GLU A 81 2.20 18.89 -7.41
N VAL A 82 3.46 18.49 -7.56
CA VAL A 82 4.61 19.40 -7.51
C VAL A 82 5.45 19.30 -8.77
N ASP A 83 6.12 20.41 -9.07
CA ASP A 83 7.16 20.50 -10.08
C ASP A 83 8.49 20.81 -9.39
N VAL A 84 9.59 20.35 -10.01
CA VAL A 84 10.94 20.69 -9.59
C VAL A 84 11.60 21.59 -10.65
N PRO A 85 12.38 22.60 -10.25
CA PRO A 85 13.04 23.50 -11.20
C PRO A 85 14.14 22.81 -12.01
N GLU A 86 14.59 21.63 -11.57
CA GLU A 86 15.58 20.82 -12.25
C GLU A 86 15.22 19.34 -12.13
N ARG A 87 15.19 18.63 -13.27
CA ARG A 87 14.94 17.18 -13.30
C ARG A 87 16.04 16.41 -12.57
N ALA A 88 15.66 15.34 -11.88
CA ALA A 88 16.57 14.56 -11.06
C ALA A 88 17.39 13.55 -11.87
N ASP A 89 18.67 13.40 -11.53
CA ASP A 89 19.54 12.33 -12.03
C ASP A 89 19.19 10.98 -11.37
N VAL A 90 18.72 11.03 -10.12
CA VAL A 90 18.29 9.87 -9.35
C VAL A 90 16.96 10.17 -8.68
N ILE A 91 15.96 9.33 -8.92
CA ILE A 91 14.74 9.29 -8.12
C ILE A 91 14.84 8.09 -7.19
N VAL A 92 14.75 8.35 -5.89
CA VAL A 92 14.66 7.33 -4.85
C VAL A 92 13.28 7.35 -4.21
N SER A 93 12.72 6.17 -3.95
CA SER A 93 11.44 6.03 -3.28
C SER A 93 11.36 4.74 -2.46
N ASP A 94 10.62 4.78 -1.37
CA ASP A 94 10.22 3.60 -0.63
C ASP A 94 8.76 3.66 -0.20
N LEU A 95 7.89 3.47 -1.19
CA LEU A 95 6.44 3.55 -1.06
C LEU A 95 5.78 2.16 -0.98
N ARG A 96 6.56 1.11 -0.71
CA ARG A 96 6.04 -0.27 -0.66
C ARG A 96 5.28 -0.53 0.63
N GLY A 97 4.32 -1.45 0.55
CA GLY A 97 3.72 -2.09 1.70
C GLY A 97 4.17 -3.55 1.80
N VAL A 98 3.28 -4.42 2.30
CA VAL A 98 3.48 -5.89 2.30
C VAL A 98 3.82 -6.41 0.89
N LEU A 99 3.19 -5.80 -0.11
CA LEU A 99 3.46 -5.97 -1.53
C LEU A 99 3.82 -4.61 -2.14
N PRO A 100 4.46 -4.59 -3.33
CA PRO A 100 4.76 -3.35 -4.04
C PRO A 100 3.51 -2.54 -4.43
N LEU A 101 2.36 -3.21 -4.52
CA LEU A 101 1.05 -2.64 -4.84
C LEU A 101 0.42 -2.09 -3.56
N HIS A 102 0.90 -0.92 -3.16
CA HIS A 102 0.45 -0.23 -1.95
C HIS A 102 0.08 1.20 -2.30
N ASP A 103 -1.14 1.57 -1.94
CA ASP A 103 -1.70 2.91 -2.11
C ASP A 103 -1.43 3.45 -3.54
N GLY A 104 -0.89 4.66 -3.64
CA GLY A 104 -0.55 5.31 -4.91
C GLY A 104 0.89 5.08 -5.39
N HIS A 105 1.57 4.00 -4.98
CA HIS A 105 2.99 3.77 -5.32
C HIS A 105 3.24 3.78 -6.84
N LEU A 106 2.61 2.87 -7.60
CA LEU A 106 2.86 2.78 -9.05
C LEU A 106 2.49 4.08 -9.80
N PRO A 107 1.31 4.70 -9.59
CA PRO A 107 1.00 5.99 -10.18
C PRO A 107 2.06 7.07 -9.91
N SER A 108 2.55 7.16 -8.67
CA SER A 108 3.54 8.17 -8.28
C SER A 108 4.87 7.99 -9.01
N ILE A 109 5.31 6.74 -9.19
CA ILE A 109 6.56 6.44 -9.88
C ILE A 109 6.44 6.63 -11.39
N VAL A 110 5.30 6.26 -11.99
CA VAL A 110 5.02 6.50 -13.40
C VAL A 110 5.04 8.01 -13.70
N ASP A 111 4.32 8.82 -12.91
CA ASP A 111 4.30 10.28 -13.05
C ASP A 111 5.70 10.89 -12.89
N ALA A 112 6.40 10.56 -11.79
CA ALA A 112 7.69 11.14 -11.49
C ALA A 112 8.76 10.76 -12.53
N ARG A 113 8.75 9.52 -13.04
CA ARG A 113 9.65 9.10 -14.12
C ARG A 113 9.47 9.95 -15.38
N GLU A 114 8.24 10.28 -15.74
CA GLU A 114 7.94 10.99 -16.99
C GLU A 114 8.22 12.49 -16.87
N ARG A 115 7.80 13.10 -15.75
CA ARG A 115 7.87 14.55 -15.56
C ARG A 115 9.17 15.00 -14.90
N LEU A 116 9.71 14.23 -13.96
CA LEU A 116 10.73 14.70 -13.02
C LEU A 116 12.10 14.03 -13.19
N LEU A 117 12.19 12.88 -13.87
CA LEU A 117 13.47 12.21 -14.14
C LEU A 117 14.18 12.83 -15.36
N ALA A 118 15.49 13.02 -15.26
CA ALA A 118 16.33 13.44 -16.38
C ALA A 118 16.53 12.28 -17.39
N PRO A 119 16.78 12.57 -18.68
CA PRO A 119 17.16 11.54 -19.64
C PRO A 119 18.38 10.74 -19.17
N GLY A 120 18.26 9.41 -19.12
CA GLY A 120 19.32 8.53 -18.59
C GLY A 120 19.42 8.49 -17.06
N GLY A 121 18.51 9.15 -16.34
CA GLY A 121 18.43 9.10 -14.88
C GLY A 121 18.09 7.70 -14.35
N THR A 122 18.36 7.49 -13.07
CA THR A 122 18.19 6.20 -12.38
C THR A 122 17.00 6.23 -11.44
N LEU A 123 16.18 5.17 -11.47
CA LEU A 123 15.17 4.89 -10.46
C LEU A 123 15.73 3.92 -9.42
N ILE A 124 15.50 4.21 -8.15
CA ILE A 124 15.76 3.32 -7.01
C ILE A 124 14.46 3.22 -6.23
N PRO A 125 13.79 2.07 -6.20
CA PRO A 125 14.11 0.77 -6.82
C PRO A 125 14.15 0.73 -8.36
N ARG A 126 14.76 -0.32 -8.93
CA ARG A 126 14.70 -0.63 -10.38
C ARG A 126 13.55 -1.55 -10.75
N SER A 127 13.37 -2.63 -10.00
CA SER A 127 12.28 -3.58 -10.25
C SER A 127 11.91 -4.38 -9.01
N ASP A 128 10.71 -4.96 -9.04
CA ASP A 128 10.26 -5.98 -8.09
C ASP A 128 9.81 -7.24 -8.84
N THR A 129 10.11 -8.40 -8.27
CA THR A 129 9.57 -9.69 -8.73
C THR A 129 8.61 -10.23 -7.68
N LEU A 130 7.40 -10.56 -8.10
CA LEU A 130 6.36 -11.09 -7.22
C LEU A 130 6.32 -12.61 -7.29
N TRP A 131 6.31 -13.21 -6.11
CA TRP A 131 6.35 -14.67 -5.94
C TRP A 131 5.13 -15.15 -5.17
N VAL A 132 4.67 -16.35 -5.49
CA VAL A 132 3.58 -17.05 -4.80
C VAL A 132 3.94 -18.49 -4.49
N ALA A 133 3.39 -19.01 -3.40
CA ALA A 133 3.48 -20.42 -3.02
C ALA A 133 2.24 -20.86 -2.22
N LEU A 134 1.90 -22.15 -2.31
CA LEU A 134 0.86 -22.77 -1.47
C LEU A 134 1.36 -22.87 -0.03
N VAL A 135 0.47 -22.64 0.94
CA VAL A 135 0.86 -22.70 2.36
C VAL A 135 -0.10 -23.54 3.20
N GLN A 136 0.49 -24.33 4.10
CA GLN A 136 -0.18 -24.97 5.21
C GLN A 136 0.02 -24.09 6.45
N SER A 137 -0.90 -23.17 6.67
CA SER A 137 -0.82 -22.23 7.80
C SER A 137 -2.09 -22.28 8.67
N PRO A 138 -2.25 -23.33 9.50
CA PRO A 138 -3.41 -23.45 10.38
C PRO A 138 -3.47 -22.29 11.38
N ARG A 139 -2.32 -21.75 11.81
CA ARG A 139 -2.25 -20.59 12.71
C ARG A 139 -2.86 -19.33 12.10
N GLN A 140 -2.50 -19.00 10.87
CA GLN A 140 -3.02 -17.79 10.21
C GLN A 140 -4.51 -17.98 9.87
N HIS A 141 -4.87 -19.17 9.37
CA HIS A 141 -6.27 -19.51 9.13
C HIS A 141 -7.12 -19.42 10.40
N ALA A 142 -6.63 -19.95 11.52
CA ALA A 142 -7.35 -19.87 12.80
C ALA A 142 -7.53 -18.42 13.26
N ARG A 143 -6.54 -17.54 13.08
CA ARG A 143 -6.70 -16.12 13.43
C ARG A 143 -7.75 -15.39 12.58
N ILE A 144 -7.96 -15.81 11.35
CA ILE A 144 -8.82 -15.12 10.38
C ILE A 144 -10.22 -15.72 10.37
N ALA A 145 -10.31 -17.05 10.20
CA ALA A 145 -11.55 -17.76 9.91
C ALA A 145 -12.17 -18.42 11.15
N SER A 146 -11.38 -18.96 12.09
CA SER A 146 -11.95 -19.67 13.26
C SER A 146 -12.96 -18.85 14.08
N PRO A 147 -12.76 -17.54 14.36
CA PRO A 147 -13.74 -16.74 15.10
C PRO A 147 -15.13 -16.68 14.46
N TRP A 148 -15.23 -17.00 13.16
CA TRP A 148 -16.49 -16.99 12.41
C TRP A 148 -17.07 -18.40 12.19
N MET A 149 -16.23 -19.43 12.31
CA MET A 149 -16.64 -20.82 12.07
C MET A 149 -17.03 -21.53 13.38
N GLU A 150 -16.49 -21.09 14.50
CA GLU A 150 -16.79 -21.62 15.82
C GLU A 150 -18.12 -21.06 16.36
N ASP A 151 -18.77 -21.82 17.23
CA ASP A 151 -19.93 -21.36 17.97
C ASP A 151 -19.51 -20.20 18.88
N PHE A 152 -20.19 -19.06 18.72
CA PHE A 152 -19.95 -17.90 19.56
C PHE A 152 -21.15 -17.71 20.49
N GLU A 153 -21.11 -18.34 21.66
CA GLU A 153 -22.18 -18.25 22.68
C GLU A 153 -23.56 -18.65 22.11
N GLY A 154 -23.62 -19.72 21.32
CA GLY A 154 -24.84 -20.20 20.65
C GLY A 154 -25.23 -19.43 19.38
N LEU A 155 -24.39 -18.50 18.91
CA LEU A 155 -24.64 -17.72 17.70
C LEU A 155 -23.91 -18.30 16.48
N ASP A 156 -24.63 -18.47 15.38
CA ASP A 156 -24.06 -18.82 14.08
C ASP A 156 -23.46 -17.60 13.37
N MET A 157 -22.14 -17.49 13.43
CA MET A 157 -21.38 -16.37 12.87
C MET A 157 -20.84 -16.64 11.45
N ARG A 158 -21.17 -17.79 10.85
CA ARG A 158 -20.55 -18.25 9.58
C ARG A 158 -20.81 -17.32 8.40
N ALA A 159 -21.87 -16.52 8.46
CA ALA A 159 -22.14 -15.49 7.45
C ALA A 159 -20.96 -14.49 7.27
N GLY A 160 -20.17 -14.24 8.32
CA GLY A 160 -19.00 -13.37 8.24
C GLY A 160 -17.73 -14.04 7.71
N ALA A 161 -17.65 -15.38 7.70
CA ALA A 161 -16.47 -16.12 7.23
C ALA A 161 -16.14 -15.80 5.76
N ALA A 162 -17.17 -15.60 4.92
CA ALA A 162 -16.99 -15.24 3.53
C ALA A 162 -16.35 -13.85 3.36
N LEU A 163 -16.64 -12.89 4.24
CA LEU A 163 -16.07 -11.54 4.19
C LEU A 163 -14.56 -11.59 4.45
N VAL A 164 -14.14 -12.29 5.49
CA VAL A 164 -12.72 -12.36 5.87
C VAL A 164 -11.87 -13.20 4.92
N ALA A 165 -12.44 -14.25 4.33
CA ALA A 165 -11.77 -15.03 3.29
C ALA A 165 -11.61 -14.24 1.99
N ASN A 166 -12.48 -13.25 1.73
CA ASN A 166 -12.35 -12.34 0.61
C ASN A 166 -11.38 -11.18 0.89
N GLN A 167 -10.51 -11.28 1.88
CA GLN A 167 -9.43 -10.33 2.16
C GLN A 167 -8.07 -11.04 2.16
N TRP A 168 -6.99 -10.26 2.04
CA TRP A 168 -5.64 -10.74 2.29
C TRP A 168 -5.07 -10.05 3.53
N TRP A 169 -4.13 -10.72 4.18
CA TRP A 169 -3.66 -10.32 5.50
C TRP A 169 -2.14 -10.27 5.52
N ARG A 170 -1.57 -9.29 6.23
CA ARG A 170 -0.17 -9.35 6.60
C ARG A 170 0.04 -10.54 7.55
N ALA A 171 0.88 -11.47 7.15
CA ALA A 171 1.21 -12.66 7.90
C ALA A 171 2.72 -12.85 7.99
N ASP A 172 3.13 -13.57 9.02
CA ASP A 172 4.47 -14.12 9.13
C ASP A 172 4.38 -15.60 8.79
N VAL A 173 4.75 -15.93 7.55
CA VAL A 173 4.73 -17.29 6.99
C VAL A 173 6.17 -17.79 6.94
N GLY A 174 6.42 -18.92 7.62
CA GLY A 174 7.70 -19.61 7.64
C GLY A 174 7.96 -20.43 6.36
N ALA A 175 9.22 -20.78 6.12
CA ALA A 175 9.59 -21.63 4.99
C ALA A 175 9.05 -23.07 5.13
N ASP A 176 8.88 -23.54 6.37
CA ASP A 176 8.30 -24.84 6.73
C ASP A 176 6.78 -24.91 6.46
N GLU A 177 6.10 -23.76 6.44
CA GLU A 177 4.69 -23.67 6.09
C GLU A 177 4.44 -23.80 4.57
N LEU A 178 5.48 -23.70 3.74
CA LEU A 178 5.35 -23.86 2.29
C LEU A 178 4.98 -25.31 1.93
N MET A 179 4.08 -25.45 0.98
CA MET A 179 3.63 -26.72 0.41
C MET A 179 4.02 -26.89 -1.06
N SER A 180 4.53 -25.84 -1.70
CA SER A 180 4.99 -25.86 -3.08
C SER A 180 6.27 -25.05 -3.22
N GLN A 181 7.05 -25.35 -4.25
CA GLN A 181 8.09 -24.43 -4.69
C GLN A 181 7.50 -23.05 -5.03
N PRO A 182 8.19 -21.95 -4.69
CA PRO A 182 7.83 -20.61 -5.15
C PRO A 182 7.75 -20.52 -6.67
N ARG A 183 6.76 -19.77 -7.17
CA ARG A 183 6.66 -19.41 -8.59
C ARG A 183 6.56 -17.90 -8.73
N CYS A 184 7.34 -17.35 -9.66
CA CYS A 184 7.17 -15.96 -10.08
C CYS A 184 5.83 -15.84 -10.80
N CYS A 185 4.99 -14.91 -10.36
CA CYS A 185 3.68 -14.66 -10.96
C CYS A 185 3.61 -13.33 -11.72
N ALA A 186 4.52 -12.40 -11.43
CA ALA A 186 4.61 -11.09 -12.08
C ALA A 186 5.96 -10.40 -11.79
N SER A 187 6.32 -9.44 -12.62
CA SER A 187 7.44 -8.53 -12.37
C SER A 187 7.03 -7.09 -12.69
N ILE A 188 7.53 -6.15 -11.91
CA ILE A 188 7.32 -4.72 -12.07
C ILE A 188 8.68 -4.12 -12.38
N ASP A 189 8.87 -3.60 -13.60
CA ASP A 189 10.03 -2.78 -13.94
C ASP A 189 9.63 -1.30 -13.91
N TYR A 190 10.16 -0.56 -12.94
CA TYR A 190 9.82 0.84 -12.74
C TYR A 190 10.29 1.73 -13.89
N GLY A 191 11.29 1.30 -14.65
CA GLY A 191 11.77 2.01 -15.85
C GLY A 191 10.76 1.97 -17.00
N THR A 192 9.86 0.99 -17.03
CA THR A 192 8.99 0.74 -18.20
C THR A 192 7.50 0.60 -17.89
N VAL A 193 7.12 0.35 -16.64
CA VAL A 193 5.72 0.20 -16.21
C VAL A 193 4.90 1.44 -16.56
N ARG A 194 3.69 1.26 -17.08
CA ARG A 194 2.76 2.36 -17.43
C ARG A 194 1.40 2.23 -16.77
N SER A 195 0.97 1.00 -16.51
CA SER A 195 -0.27 0.73 -15.79
C SER A 195 0.00 0.73 -14.29
N ALA A 196 -0.96 1.24 -13.53
CA ALA A 196 -1.00 1.00 -12.09
C ALA A 196 -1.57 -0.38 -11.76
N ASP A 197 -2.25 -1.03 -12.71
CA ASP A 197 -2.85 -2.36 -12.55
C ASP A 197 -1.83 -3.47 -12.77
N LEU A 198 -2.09 -4.63 -12.16
CA LEU A 198 -1.26 -5.82 -12.31
C LEU A 198 -2.10 -7.06 -12.64
N ASP A 199 -1.68 -7.77 -13.68
CA ASP A 199 -2.07 -9.14 -13.97
C ASP A 199 -0.96 -10.10 -13.54
N ALA A 200 -1.31 -11.14 -12.78
CA ALA A 200 -0.36 -12.16 -12.34
C ALA A 200 -0.95 -13.56 -12.50
N ARG A 201 -0.13 -14.52 -12.94
CA ARG A 201 -0.56 -15.91 -13.11
C ARG A 201 0.51 -16.88 -12.65
N ALA A 202 0.10 -17.95 -12.00
CA ALA A 202 1.02 -19.01 -11.59
C ALA A 202 0.33 -20.37 -11.56
N THR A 203 1.10 -21.40 -11.85
CA THR A 203 0.71 -22.80 -11.61
C THR A 203 1.60 -23.34 -10.51
N LEU A 204 1.00 -23.67 -9.37
CA LEU A 204 1.66 -24.20 -8.19
C LEU A 204 1.41 -25.70 -8.12
N VAL A 205 2.44 -26.47 -7.76
CA VAL A 205 2.34 -27.92 -7.60
C VAL A 205 2.65 -28.26 -6.16
N ALA A 206 1.80 -29.04 -5.52
CA ALA A 206 2.03 -29.50 -4.15
C ALA A 206 3.22 -30.48 -4.12
N ASP A 207 4.23 -30.17 -3.30
CA ASP A 207 5.41 -31.01 -3.11
C ASP A 207 5.16 -32.11 -2.06
N ARG A 208 4.15 -31.91 -1.21
CA ARG A 208 3.85 -32.78 -0.07
C ARG A 208 2.35 -32.87 0.19
N ARG A 209 1.93 -33.98 0.81
CA ARG A 209 0.57 -34.16 1.33
C ARG A 209 0.31 -33.15 2.46
N GLY A 210 -0.90 -32.59 2.49
CA GLY A 210 -1.40 -31.84 3.65
C GLY A 210 -2.56 -30.90 3.32
N THR A 211 -3.02 -30.19 4.34
CA THR A 211 -4.11 -29.23 4.24
C THR A 211 -3.58 -27.85 3.87
N THR A 212 -3.89 -27.39 2.66
CA THR A 212 -3.55 -26.04 2.23
C THR A 212 -4.62 -25.06 2.72
N HIS A 213 -4.20 -23.92 3.30
CA HIS A 213 -5.11 -22.93 3.92
C HIS A 213 -5.20 -21.60 3.15
N GLY A 214 -4.20 -21.31 2.32
CA GLY A 214 -4.17 -20.19 1.40
C GLY A 214 -2.91 -20.26 0.55
N PHE A 215 -2.66 -19.21 -0.22
CA PHE A 215 -1.34 -18.96 -0.79
C PHE A 215 -0.70 -17.76 -0.09
N CYS A 216 0.62 -17.75 -0.02
CA CYS A 216 1.37 -16.57 0.38
C CYS A 216 1.97 -15.88 -0.85
N MET A 217 2.06 -14.56 -0.79
CA MET A 217 2.69 -13.72 -1.80
C MET A 217 3.71 -12.79 -1.15
N TRP A 218 4.82 -12.58 -1.84
CA TRP A 218 5.92 -11.72 -1.39
C TRP A 218 6.66 -11.16 -2.62
N PHE A 219 7.69 -10.35 -2.39
CA PHE A 219 8.51 -9.78 -3.47
C PHE A 219 10.01 -9.85 -3.20
N ASP A 220 10.76 -9.86 -4.29
CA ASP A 220 12.19 -9.56 -4.30
C ASP A 220 12.38 -8.20 -4.98
N ALA A 221 13.08 -7.28 -4.33
CA ALA A 221 13.39 -5.96 -4.86
C ALA A 221 14.82 -5.90 -5.39
N VAL A 222 14.97 -5.35 -6.59
CA VAL A 222 16.26 -4.96 -7.18
C VAL A 222 16.36 -3.43 -7.09
N LEU A 223 17.32 -2.94 -6.30
CA LEU A 223 17.56 -1.51 -6.11
C LEU A 223 18.66 -0.98 -7.03
N ALA A 224 19.68 -1.79 -7.30
CA ALA A 224 20.76 -1.54 -8.25
C ALA A 224 21.33 -2.89 -8.72
N GLU A 225 22.31 -2.87 -9.63
CA GLU A 225 22.96 -4.10 -10.11
C GLU A 225 23.60 -4.88 -8.95
N GLY A 226 23.13 -6.10 -8.69
CA GLY A 226 23.60 -6.92 -7.57
C GLY A 226 23.22 -6.40 -6.19
N VAL A 227 22.29 -5.44 -6.09
CA VAL A 227 21.80 -4.88 -4.82
C VAL A 227 20.29 -5.02 -4.73
N GLY A 228 19.83 -5.72 -3.70
CA GLY A 228 18.42 -5.99 -3.50
C GLY A 228 18.12 -6.59 -2.13
N TYR A 229 16.84 -6.82 -1.87
CA TYR A 229 16.37 -7.51 -0.67
C TYR A 229 15.09 -8.29 -0.99
N SER A 230 14.72 -9.21 -0.10
CA SER A 230 13.55 -10.08 -0.26
C SER A 230 12.81 -10.22 1.05
N ASN A 231 11.47 -10.19 1.02
CA ASN A 231 10.63 -10.58 2.15
C ASN A 231 10.12 -12.04 2.04
N ALA A 232 10.81 -12.91 1.27
CA ALA A 232 10.48 -14.32 1.11
C ALA A 232 10.35 -15.07 2.45
N PRO A 233 9.42 -16.05 2.57
CA PRO A 233 9.37 -16.97 3.70
C PRO A 233 10.75 -17.58 4.04
N GLY A 234 11.08 -17.70 5.34
CA GLY A 234 12.38 -18.19 5.80
C GLY A 234 13.51 -17.16 5.82
N ARG A 235 13.27 -15.91 5.42
CA ARG A 235 14.16 -14.77 5.68
C ARG A 235 13.79 -14.06 6.96
N ASP A 236 14.76 -13.37 7.57
CA ASP A 236 14.53 -12.50 8.72
C ASP A 236 13.34 -11.55 8.46
N PRO A 237 12.47 -11.32 9.45
CA PRO A 237 11.27 -10.53 9.26
C PRO A 237 11.63 -9.08 8.96
N LEU A 238 11.45 -8.69 7.70
CA LEU A 238 11.42 -7.29 7.29
C LEU A 238 10.14 -6.62 7.80
N VAL A 239 10.14 -5.29 7.82
CA VAL A 239 8.99 -4.49 8.28
C VAL A 239 7.70 -4.80 7.52
N TYR A 240 7.79 -5.28 6.27
CA TYR A 240 6.66 -5.58 5.40
C TYR A 240 5.93 -6.89 5.72
N GLY A 241 6.57 -7.91 6.30
CA GLY A 241 5.98 -9.25 6.42
C GLY A 241 5.69 -9.91 5.06
N ARG A 242 4.70 -10.82 4.98
CA ARG A 242 4.20 -11.43 3.73
C ARG A 242 2.69 -11.25 3.59
N ALA A 243 2.16 -11.31 2.38
CA ALA A 243 0.72 -11.31 2.15
C ALA A 243 0.21 -12.75 2.17
N PHE A 244 -0.82 -13.03 2.97
CA PHE A 244 -1.51 -14.30 3.02
C PHE A 244 -2.93 -14.15 2.49
N PHE A 245 -3.26 -14.95 1.48
CA PHE A 245 -4.56 -14.99 0.83
C PHE A 245 -5.26 -16.29 1.23
N PRO A 246 -6.12 -16.29 2.26
CA PRO A 246 -6.86 -17.47 2.67
C PRO A 246 -7.82 -17.92 1.56
N TRP A 247 -7.99 -19.23 1.40
CA TRP A 247 -9.14 -19.73 0.66
C TRP A 247 -10.38 -19.75 1.56
N ARG A 248 -11.57 -19.77 0.94
CA ARG A 248 -12.85 -19.85 1.66
C ARG A 248 -12.96 -21.09 2.54
N GLN A 249 -12.29 -22.16 2.15
CA GLN A 249 -12.18 -23.38 2.91
C GLN A 249 -10.82 -24.01 2.65
N PRO A 250 -10.20 -24.65 3.66
CA PRO A 250 -8.98 -25.42 3.46
C PRO A 250 -9.20 -26.56 2.46
N VAL A 251 -8.14 -26.94 1.74
CA VAL A 251 -8.18 -28.02 0.73
C VAL A 251 -7.07 -29.02 1.02
N GLU A 252 -7.41 -30.29 1.15
CA GLU A 252 -6.42 -31.37 1.23
C GLU A 252 -5.72 -31.55 -0.11
N LEU A 253 -4.39 -31.57 -0.15
CA LEU A 253 -3.59 -31.81 -1.35
C LEU A 253 -2.75 -33.07 -1.21
N GLU A 254 -2.54 -33.74 -2.34
CA GLU A 254 -1.55 -34.79 -2.53
C GLU A 254 -0.34 -34.26 -3.30
N PRO A 255 0.85 -34.87 -3.17
CA PRO A 255 1.99 -34.55 -4.01
C PRO A 255 1.62 -34.65 -5.50
N GLY A 256 1.97 -33.63 -6.28
CA GLY A 256 1.64 -33.55 -7.70
C GLY A 256 0.28 -32.91 -8.02
N ASP A 257 -0.54 -32.61 -7.03
CA ASP A 257 -1.74 -31.81 -7.26
C ASP A 257 -1.38 -30.39 -7.68
N GLU A 258 -2.16 -29.85 -8.60
CA GLU A 258 -1.94 -28.56 -9.23
C GLU A 258 -2.96 -27.53 -8.74
N VAL A 259 -2.49 -26.32 -8.44
CA VAL A 259 -3.31 -25.15 -8.18
C VAL A 259 -2.93 -24.06 -9.18
N ARG A 260 -3.85 -23.78 -10.10
CA ARG A 260 -3.72 -22.65 -11.01
C ARG A 260 -4.29 -21.39 -10.34
N LEU A 261 -3.49 -20.34 -10.33
CA LEU A 261 -3.86 -19.01 -9.81
C LEU A 261 -3.86 -17.99 -10.95
N ASP A 262 -4.97 -17.29 -11.09
CA ASP A 262 -5.08 -16.06 -11.89
C ASP A 262 -5.42 -14.93 -10.91
N LEU A 263 -4.55 -13.91 -10.81
CA LEU A 263 -4.70 -12.75 -9.92
C LEU A 263 -4.72 -11.45 -10.73
N GLU A 264 -5.55 -10.52 -10.30
CA GLU A 264 -5.62 -9.17 -10.82
C GLU A 264 -5.64 -8.19 -9.65
N ALA A 265 -4.88 -7.11 -9.75
CA ALA A 265 -4.89 -6.01 -8.80
C ALA A 265 -5.16 -4.70 -9.55
N LEU A 266 -6.34 -4.13 -9.32
CA LEU A 266 -6.83 -2.94 -10.02
C LEU A 266 -6.70 -1.72 -9.10
N HIS A 267 -6.02 -0.69 -9.56
CA HIS A 267 -5.83 0.53 -8.78
C HIS A 267 -7.07 1.43 -8.87
N THR A 268 -7.74 1.67 -7.74
CA THR A 268 -9.00 2.45 -7.68
C THR A 268 -8.79 3.94 -7.38
N GLY A 269 -7.55 4.42 -7.42
CA GLY A 269 -7.17 5.79 -7.11
C GLY A 269 -6.63 5.99 -5.69
N ARG A 270 -6.98 5.09 -4.76
CA ARG A 270 -6.48 5.12 -3.36
C ARG A 270 -5.94 3.79 -2.87
N GLU A 271 -6.53 2.70 -3.33
CA GLU A 271 -6.20 1.35 -2.90
C GLU A 271 -6.26 0.39 -4.08
N TYR A 272 -5.80 -0.83 -3.85
CA TYR A 272 -5.85 -1.91 -4.82
C TYR A 272 -7.04 -2.83 -4.55
N LEU A 273 -7.90 -2.97 -5.56
CA LEU A 273 -8.91 -4.00 -5.59
C LEU A 273 -8.29 -5.29 -6.11
N TRP A 274 -8.22 -6.32 -5.28
CA TRP A 274 -7.68 -7.61 -5.63
C TRP A 274 -8.79 -8.55 -6.07
N HIS A 275 -8.55 -9.27 -7.16
CA HIS A 275 -9.33 -10.41 -7.62
C HIS A 275 -8.38 -11.60 -7.73
N TRP A 276 -8.82 -12.75 -7.23
CA TRP A 276 -8.07 -13.98 -7.44
C TRP A 276 -9.01 -15.14 -7.69
N LYS A 277 -8.62 -15.94 -8.67
CA LYS A 277 -9.27 -17.18 -9.05
C LYS A 277 -8.28 -18.31 -8.86
N SER A 278 -8.72 -19.36 -8.18
CA SER A 278 -7.92 -20.56 -7.95
C SER A 278 -8.66 -21.80 -8.45
N GLU A 279 -7.99 -22.63 -9.23
CA GLU A 279 -8.51 -23.91 -9.72
C GLU A 279 -7.59 -25.04 -9.26
N PHE A 280 -8.16 -26.03 -8.56
CA PHE A 280 -7.43 -27.17 -8.01
C PHE A 280 -7.67 -28.40 -8.88
N ARG A 281 -6.60 -29.07 -9.27
CA ARG A 281 -6.63 -30.31 -10.04
C ARG A 281 -5.79 -31.37 -9.34
N GLY A 282 -6.31 -32.59 -9.31
CA GLY A 282 -5.54 -33.73 -8.85
C GLY A 282 -4.40 -34.04 -9.82
N ALA A 283 -3.39 -34.80 -9.39
CA ALA A 283 -2.32 -35.28 -10.26
C ALA A 283 -2.82 -36.01 -11.53
N GLY A 284 -4.02 -36.61 -11.48
CA GLY A 284 -4.71 -37.24 -12.62
C GLY A 284 -5.53 -36.27 -13.49
N GLY A 285 -5.47 -34.97 -13.25
CA GLY A 285 -6.17 -33.92 -14.00
C GLY A 285 -7.62 -33.66 -13.58
N GLN A 286 -8.18 -34.45 -12.67
CA GLN A 286 -9.54 -34.29 -12.16
C GLN A 286 -9.70 -32.98 -11.38
N ALA A 287 -10.79 -32.25 -11.62
CA ALA A 287 -11.09 -31.05 -10.84
C ALA A 287 -11.40 -31.41 -9.38
N ARG A 288 -10.80 -30.68 -8.42
CA ARG A 288 -10.97 -30.92 -6.98
C ARG A 288 -11.73 -29.81 -6.28
N ALA A 289 -11.39 -28.55 -6.59
CA ALA A 289 -12.00 -27.37 -6.00
C ALA A 289 -11.79 -26.15 -6.90
N GLY A 290 -12.57 -25.09 -6.66
CA GLY A 290 -12.39 -23.83 -7.36
C GLY A 290 -12.95 -22.68 -6.54
N PHE A 291 -12.20 -21.57 -6.48
CA PHE A 291 -12.63 -20.36 -5.77
C PHE A 291 -12.48 -19.14 -6.68
N ARG A 292 -13.38 -18.18 -6.46
CA ARG A 292 -13.31 -16.82 -7.00
C ARG A 292 -13.52 -15.89 -5.83
N GLN A 293 -12.52 -15.07 -5.55
CA GLN A 293 -12.48 -14.21 -4.38
C GLN A 293 -12.02 -12.81 -4.79
N SER A 294 -12.46 -11.82 -4.02
CA SER A 294 -12.10 -10.43 -4.27
C SER A 294 -12.24 -9.59 -3.03
N THR A 295 -11.35 -8.62 -2.84
CA THR A 295 -11.47 -7.64 -1.75
C THR A 295 -12.75 -6.81 -1.82
N PHE A 296 -13.39 -6.69 -3.00
CA PHE A 296 -14.71 -6.10 -3.15
C PHE A 296 -15.78 -6.87 -2.36
N LEU A 297 -15.71 -8.20 -2.42
CA LEU A 297 -16.61 -9.11 -1.70
C LEU A 297 -16.23 -9.27 -0.23
N GLY A 298 -15.12 -8.65 0.21
CA GLY A 298 -14.68 -8.63 1.60
C GLY A 298 -15.22 -7.45 2.39
N GLN A 299 -15.92 -6.51 1.74
CA GLN A 299 -16.50 -5.33 2.36
C GLN A 299 -17.99 -5.55 2.69
N PRO A 300 -18.47 -5.17 3.89
CA PRO A 300 -19.89 -5.24 4.24
C PRO A 300 -20.65 -4.08 3.57
N LEU A 301 -20.79 -4.12 2.24
CA LEU A 301 -21.44 -3.09 1.44
C LEU A 301 -22.96 -3.24 1.49
N SER A 302 -23.66 -2.20 1.92
CA SER A 302 -25.12 -2.12 1.82
C SER A 302 -25.58 -1.75 0.40
N PRO A 303 -26.82 -2.11 -0.02
CA PRO A 303 -27.39 -1.65 -1.29
C PRO A 303 -27.38 -0.13 -1.44
N ARG A 304 -27.54 0.60 -0.32
CA ARG A 304 -27.43 2.06 -0.28
C ARG A 304 -26.03 2.54 -0.65
N GLN A 305 -24.99 1.94 -0.09
CA GLN A 305 -23.60 2.29 -0.41
C GLN A 305 -23.24 1.93 -1.85
N LEU A 306 -23.66 0.76 -2.35
CA LEU A 306 -23.47 0.38 -3.75
C LEU A 306 -24.14 1.37 -4.70
N LYS A 307 -25.41 1.72 -4.42
CA LYS A 307 -26.14 2.72 -5.23
C LYS A 307 -25.42 4.07 -5.21
N ALA A 308 -24.89 4.49 -4.06
CA ALA A 308 -24.16 5.76 -3.95
C ALA A 308 -22.86 5.80 -4.77
N GLN A 309 -22.28 4.65 -5.11
CA GLN A 309 -21.06 4.55 -5.92
C GLN A 309 -21.35 4.44 -7.44
N MET A 310 -22.62 4.30 -7.84
CA MET A 310 -22.97 4.16 -9.27
C MET A 310 -22.81 5.50 -10.00
N PRO A 311 -22.24 5.53 -11.23
CA PRO A 311 -22.10 6.76 -12.01
C PRO A 311 -23.43 7.48 -12.29
N ALA A 312 -24.54 6.76 -12.35
CA ALA A 312 -25.88 7.31 -12.56
C ALA A 312 -26.55 7.84 -11.27
N HIS A 313 -25.91 7.69 -10.11
CA HIS A 313 -26.46 8.18 -8.86
C HIS A 313 -26.30 9.70 -8.78
N VAL A 314 -27.40 10.39 -8.51
CA VAL A 314 -27.39 11.82 -8.18
C VAL A 314 -27.30 11.95 -6.66
N PRO A 315 -26.14 12.36 -6.10
CA PRO A 315 -26.00 12.49 -4.65
C PRO A 315 -26.76 13.73 -4.15
N GLY A 316 -27.40 13.59 -2.98
CA GLY A 316 -27.99 14.71 -2.23
C GLY A 316 -27.27 14.90 -0.90
N LEU A 317 -27.13 16.14 -0.44
CA LEU A 317 -26.61 16.43 0.90
C LEU A 317 -27.68 16.12 1.94
N GLY A 318 -27.35 15.29 2.94
CA GLY A 318 -28.10 15.24 4.19
C GLY A 318 -27.68 16.38 5.12
N ASP A 319 -28.30 16.50 6.30
CA ASP A 319 -28.04 17.57 7.28
C ASP A 319 -26.55 17.73 7.61
N ALA A 320 -25.84 16.60 7.73
CA ALA A 320 -24.40 16.56 7.91
C ALA A 320 -23.63 17.25 6.78
N GLY A 321 -23.98 16.90 5.54
CA GLY A 321 -23.35 17.45 4.35
C GLY A 321 -23.71 18.91 4.11
N ALA A 322 -24.93 19.32 4.46
CA ALA A 322 -25.35 20.71 4.41
C ALA A 322 -24.55 21.58 5.39
N ALA A 323 -24.35 21.09 6.63
CA ALA A 323 -23.51 21.76 7.61
C ALA A 323 -22.06 21.89 7.15
N ASP A 324 -21.47 20.80 6.64
CA ASP A 324 -20.10 20.80 6.14
C ASP A 324 -19.95 21.75 4.94
N ALA A 325 -20.91 21.76 4.00
CA ALA A 325 -20.91 22.67 2.87
C ALA A 325 -20.95 24.15 3.31
N ARG A 326 -21.75 24.48 4.33
CA ARG A 326 -21.82 25.84 4.86
C ARG A 326 -20.53 26.25 5.58
N ILE A 327 -19.94 25.33 6.34
CA ILE A 327 -18.63 25.52 6.97
C ILE A 327 -17.55 25.83 5.92
N LEU A 328 -17.48 25.02 4.86
CA LEU A 328 -16.53 25.23 3.76
C LEU A 328 -16.75 26.56 3.04
N GLN A 329 -18.01 26.98 2.86
CA GLN A 329 -18.32 28.30 2.31
C GLN A 329 -17.76 29.42 3.19
N TRP A 330 -17.94 29.35 4.52
CA TRP A 330 -17.39 30.34 5.44
C TRP A 330 -15.85 30.35 5.48
N MET A 331 -15.20 29.20 5.25
CA MET A 331 -13.75 29.13 5.04
C MET A 331 -13.34 29.89 3.77
N GLY A 332 -14.08 29.70 2.67
CA GLY A 332 -13.88 30.44 1.42
C GLY A 332 -14.11 31.95 1.56
N GLU A 333 -14.98 32.36 2.49
CA GLU A 333 -15.22 33.76 2.87
C GLU A 333 -14.12 34.34 3.78
N GLY A 334 -13.10 33.56 4.17
CA GLY A 334 -11.97 34.01 4.99
C GLY A 334 -12.27 34.20 6.47
N LYS A 335 -13.32 33.55 7.01
CA LYS A 335 -13.62 33.62 8.45
C LYS A 335 -12.63 32.81 9.27
N SER A 336 -12.34 33.27 10.50
CA SER A 336 -11.49 32.51 11.42
C SER A 336 -12.19 31.22 11.90
N LEU A 337 -11.42 30.21 12.31
CA LEU A 337 -11.97 28.95 12.84
C LEU A 337 -12.94 29.19 13.99
N GLY A 338 -12.63 30.12 14.90
CA GLY A 338 -13.52 30.47 16.01
C GLY A 338 -14.84 31.10 15.56
N ALA A 339 -14.80 32.01 14.58
CA ALA A 339 -16.01 32.61 14.03
C ALA A 339 -16.89 31.56 13.31
N ILE A 340 -16.26 30.65 12.56
CA ILE A 340 -16.94 29.56 11.87
C ILE A 340 -17.58 28.59 12.89
N ALA A 341 -16.87 28.23 13.97
CA ALA A 341 -17.39 27.37 15.02
C ALA A 341 -18.64 27.95 15.69
N LEU A 342 -18.63 29.25 16.00
CA LEU A 342 -19.78 29.94 16.58
C LEU A 342 -20.99 29.92 15.64
N LEU A 343 -20.77 30.16 14.34
CA LEU A 343 -21.84 30.11 13.34
C LEU A 343 -22.39 28.69 13.15
N ALA A 344 -21.51 27.69 13.08
CA ALA A 344 -21.90 26.29 12.95
C ALA A 344 -22.75 25.82 14.14
N HIS A 345 -22.38 26.17 15.37
CA HIS A 345 -23.16 25.88 16.56
C HIS A 345 -24.57 26.52 16.53
N ARG A 346 -24.67 27.77 16.06
CA ARG A 346 -25.95 28.49 15.97
C ARG A 346 -26.87 27.97 14.88
N GLU A 347 -26.32 27.61 13.72
CA GLU A 347 -27.11 27.22 12.55
C GLU A 347 -27.45 25.71 12.57
N PHE A 348 -26.57 24.88 13.13
CA PHE A 348 -26.72 23.42 13.14
C PHE A 348 -26.69 22.87 14.57
N THR A 349 -27.44 23.47 15.49
CA THR A 349 -27.44 23.13 16.94
C THR A 349 -27.72 21.65 17.23
N ALA A 350 -28.55 20.97 16.43
CA ALA A 350 -28.80 19.54 16.57
C ALA A 350 -27.55 18.67 16.30
N ARG A 351 -26.63 19.15 15.45
CA ARG A 351 -25.36 18.48 15.10
C ARG A 351 -24.21 18.95 16.00
N PHE A 352 -24.19 20.24 16.32
CA PHE A 352 -23.17 20.85 17.17
C PHE A 352 -23.84 21.44 18.41
N PRO A 353 -24.09 20.62 19.45
CA PRO A 353 -24.79 21.07 20.66
C PRO A 353 -23.96 22.07 21.49
N GLY A 354 -22.64 22.16 21.25
CA GLY A 354 -21.76 23.13 21.87
C GLY A 354 -20.71 23.68 20.91
N GLU A 355 -20.12 24.81 21.32
CA GLU A 355 -19.07 25.49 20.56
C GLU A 355 -17.79 24.66 20.44
N ARG A 356 -17.51 23.79 21.42
CA ARG A 356 -16.32 22.94 21.42
C ARG A 356 -16.42 21.87 20.33
N GLU A 357 -17.57 21.21 20.22
CA GLU A 357 -17.88 20.22 19.19
C GLU A 357 -17.81 20.86 17.80
N ALA A 358 -18.40 22.05 17.65
CA ALA A 358 -18.29 22.83 16.43
C ALA A 358 -16.84 23.16 16.09
N ALA A 359 -16.06 23.65 17.06
CA ALA A 359 -14.66 24.03 16.86
C ALA A 359 -13.79 22.83 16.45
N SER A 360 -13.95 21.68 17.10
CA SER A 360 -13.25 20.44 16.73
C SER A 360 -13.60 20.01 15.30
N HIS A 361 -14.87 20.04 14.92
CA HIS A 361 -15.30 19.66 13.57
C HIS A 361 -14.82 20.63 12.49
N VAL A 362 -14.88 21.93 12.77
CA VAL A 362 -14.37 22.98 11.88
C VAL A 362 -12.86 22.86 11.71
N ALA A 363 -12.11 22.56 12.79
CA ALA A 363 -10.68 22.31 12.72
C ALA A 363 -10.35 21.07 11.87
N LEU A 364 -11.14 19.99 11.96
CA LEU A 364 -11.00 18.82 11.11
C LEU A 364 -11.22 19.14 9.62
N LEU A 365 -12.25 19.92 9.30
CA LEU A 365 -12.51 20.35 7.91
C LEU A 365 -11.43 21.32 7.42
N ALA A 366 -10.95 22.24 8.25
CA ALA A 366 -9.87 23.16 7.91
C ALA A 366 -8.56 22.42 7.68
N SER A 367 -8.24 21.42 8.51
CA SER A 367 -7.07 20.57 8.32
C SER A 367 -7.13 19.77 7.01
N LYS A 368 -8.33 19.47 6.51
CA LYS A 368 -8.54 18.65 5.31
C LYS A 368 -8.65 19.47 4.02
N TYR A 369 -9.27 20.65 4.08
CA TYR A 369 -9.64 21.45 2.91
C TYR A 369 -9.12 22.90 2.97
N GLY A 370 -8.52 23.30 4.08
CA GLY A 370 -7.88 24.60 4.24
C GLY A 370 -6.62 24.72 3.39
N ARG A 371 -6.21 25.96 3.14
CA ARG A 371 -4.98 26.30 2.42
C ARG A 371 -3.85 26.65 3.38
#